data_AF-A0A3M2SS32-F1
#
_entry.id   AF-A0A3M2SS32-F1
#
_cell.length_a   1.000
_cell.length_b   1.000
_cell.length_c   1.000
_cell.angle_alpha   90.00
_cell.angle_beta   90.00
_cell.angle_gamma   90.00
#
_symmetry.space_group_name_H-M   'P 1'
#
loop_
_entity.id
_entity.type
_entity.pdbx_description
1 polymer ?
#
loop_
_entity_poly.entity_id
_entity_poly.type
_entity_poly.pdbx_seq_one_letter_code
_entity_poly.pdbx_strand_id
1 'polypeptide(L)' 'SRRGNRLFDLGLSEVGLALCAASAKSDQALITEILAEHGGDGFLSAWLRARDVDWAADLIPDLTNLATESETLPPT' A
#
# COMPACT_ATOMS: atom_id res chain seq x y z
N SER A 1 -20.30 16.27 7.50
CA SER A 1 -19.76 15.10 6.78
C SER A 1 -19.50 14.00 7.80
N ARG A 2 -20.18 12.84 7.73
CA ARG A 2 -20.03 11.72 8.69
C ARG A 2 -19.27 10.52 8.11
N ARG A 3 -19.13 10.45 6.79
CA ARG A 3 -18.37 9.40 6.08
C ARG A 3 -16.87 9.64 6.11
N GLY A 4 -16.42 10.90 6.05
CA GLY A 4 -15.00 11.24 6.10
C GLY A 4 -14.33 10.89 7.44
N ASN A 5 -15.02 11.07 8.57
CA ASN A 5 -14.45 10.78 9.89
C ASN A 5 -14.21 9.28 10.15
N ARG A 6 -15.01 8.40 9.52
CA ARG A 6 -14.86 6.96 9.72
C ARG A 6 -13.63 6.40 9.03
N LEU A 7 -13.18 6.98 7.92
CA LEU A 7 -11.93 6.54 7.28
C LEU A 7 -10.73 6.80 8.22
N PHE A 8 -10.70 7.93 8.93
CA PHE A 8 -9.70 8.19 9.97
C PHE A 8 -9.83 7.23 11.17
N ASP A 9 -11.05 6.94 11.64
CA ASP A 9 -11.30 5.97 12.74
C ASP A 9 -11.03 4.51 12.33
N LEU A 10 -11.07 4.18 11.03
CA LEU A 10 -10.80 2.84 10.48
C LEU A 10 -9.29 2.58 10.27
N GLY A 11 -8.40 3.43 10.79
CA GLY A 11 -6.95 3.27 10.67
C GLY A 11 -6.35 3.72 9.34
N LEU A 12 -7.13 4.29 8.41
CA LEU A 12 -6.56 4.82 7.16
C LEU A 12 -5.64 6.02 7.36
N SER A 13 -5.71 6.66 8.54
CA SER A 13 -4.72 7.66 8.90
C SER A 13 -3.32 7.03 9.06
N GLU A 14 -3.22 5.83 9.62
CA GLU A 14 -1.96 5.10 9.78
C GLU A 14 -1.46 4.56 8.45
N VAL A 15 -2.36 4.05 7.60
CA VAL A 15 -2.05 3.65 6.21
C VAL A 15 -1.53 4.85 5.41
N GLY A 16 -2.21 6.00 5.51
CA GLY A 16 -1.79 7.24 4.85
C GLY A 16 -0.43 7.73 5.35
N LEU A 17 -0.16 7.64 6.66
CA LEU A 17 1.14 7.98 7.25
C LEU A 17 2.25 7.01 6.82
N ALA A 18 1.98 5.71 6.77
CA ALA A 18 2.91 4.71 6.25
C ALA A 18 3.27 5.00 4.79
N LEU A 19 2.32 5.47 3.98
CA LEU A 19 2.56 5.88 2.61
C LEU A 19 3.32 7.21 2.52
N CYS A 20 2.99 8.21 3.35
CA CYS A 20 3.73 9.48 3.40
C CYS A 20 5.19 9.28 3.84
N ALA A 21 5.43 8.33 4.74
CA ALA A 21 6.76 8.05 5.23
C ALA A 21 7.65 7.36 4.19
N ALA A 22 7.09 6.78 3.11
CA ALA A 22 7.86 6.32 1.94
C ALA A 22 8.77 7.41 1.32
N SER A 23 8.57 8.69 1.66
CA SER A 23 9.31 9.82 1.09
C SER A 23 10.71 10.05 1.66
N ALA A 24 11.14 9.37 2.74
CA ALA A 24 12.49 9.56 3.30
C ALA A 24 13.53 8.59 2.67
N LYS A 25 14.82 8.93 2.76
CA LYS A 25 15.90 8.14 2.12
C LYS A 25 16.06 6.73 2.72
N SER A 26 15.85 6.60 4.04
CA SER A 26 15.78 5.31 4.73
C SER A 26 14.63 4.45 4.20
N ASP A 27 13.50 5.08 3.92
CA ASP A 27 12.32 4.41 3.41
C ASP A 27 12.50 3.96 1.96
N GLN A 28 13.19 4.74 1.12
CA GLN A 28 13.56 4.30 -0.23
C GLN A 28 14.44 3.04 -0.25
N ALA A 29 15.34 2.90 0.73
CA ALA A 29 16.14 1.67 0.87
C ALA A 29 15.26 0.47 1.25
N LEU A 30 14.37 0.65 2.23
CA LEU A 30 13.43 -0.37 2.65
C LEU A 30 12.44 -0.76 1.54
N ILE A 31 11.98 0.20 0.73
CA ILE A 31 11.15 -0.05 -0.46
C ILE A 31 11.90 -0.93 -1.45
N THR A 32 13.19 -0.64 -1.69
CA THR A 32 14.01 -1.42 -2.63
C THR A 32 14.19 -2.86 -2.15
N GLU A 33 14.45 -3.05 -0.85
CA GLU A 33 14.58 -4.36 -0.22
C GLU A 33 13.28 -5.16 -0.32
N ILE A 34 12.17 -4.57 0.12
CA ILE A 34 10.84 -5.22 0.08
C ILE A 34 10.44 -5.56 -1.36
N LEU A 35 10.70 -4.66 -2.32
CA LEU A 35 10.40 -4.92 -3.73
C LEU A 35 11.25 -6.06 -4.30
N ALA A 36 12.52 -6.16 -3.90
CA ALA A 36 13.41 -7.24 -4.33
C ALA A 36 13.00 -8.59 -3.75
N GLU A 37 12.52 -8.62 -2.50
CA GLU A 37 12.13 -9.85 -1.80
C GLU A 37 10.72 -10.34 -2.16
N HIS A 38 9.76 -9.42 -2.26
CA HIS A 38 8.33 -9.75 -2.41
C HIS A 38 7.76 -9.49 -3.81
N GLY A 39 8.51 -8.79 -4.67
CA GLY A 39 8.02 -8.36 -5.98
C GLY A 39 6.89 -7.33 -5.90
N GLY A 40 6.37 -6.91 -7.06
CA GLY A 40 5.31 -5.90 -7.14
C GLY A 40 3.99 -6.33 -6.49
N ASP A 41 3.59 -7.58 -6.68
CA ASP A 41 2.32 -8.10 -6.17
C ASP A 41 2.32 -8.26 -4.65
N GLY A 42 3.47 -8.57 -4.05
CA GLY A 42 3.64 -8.70 -2.60
C GLY A 42 4.02 -7.40 -1.89
N PHE A 43 4.41 -6.36 -2.66
CA PHE A 43 4.99 -5.13 -2.12
C PHE A 43 4.10 -4.45 -1.09
N LEU A 44 2.84 -4.18 -1.42
CA LEU A 44 1.96 -3.39 -0.55
C LEU A 44 1.71 -4.10 0.79
N SER A 45 1.50 -5.41 0.74
CA SER A 45 1.31 -6.26 1.92
C SER A 45 2.55 -6.31 2.81
N ALA A 46 3.73 -6.40 2.23
CA ALA A 46 4.98 -6.43 2.99
C ALA A 46 5.36 -5.04 3.53
N TRP A 47 5.11 -3.97 2.76
CA TRP A 47 5.31 -2.58 3.16
C TRP A 47 4.48 -2.24 4.40
N LEU A 48 3.18 -2.55 4.41
CA LEU A 48 2.33 -2.25 5.57
C LEU A 48 2.76 -3.00 6.84
N ARG A 49 3.18 -4.26 6.72
CA ARG A 49 3.73 -5.03 7.86
C ARG A 49 5.04 -4.45 8.38
N ALA A 50 5.93 -4.02 7.48
CA ALA A 50 7.17 -3.33 7.85
C ALA A 50 6.94 -1.96 8.53
N ARG A 51 5.71 -1.43 8.48
CA ARG A 51 5.28 -0.19 9.11
C ARG A 51 4.41 -0.41 10.35
N ASP A 52 4.35 -1.64 10.87
CA ASP A 52 3.50 -2.06 11.99
C ASP A 52 1.99 -1.85 11.74
N VAL A 53 1.57 -1.90 10.47
CA VAL A 53 0.18 -1.78 10.02
C VAL A 53 -0.35 -3.13 9.50
N ASP A 54 -0.09 -4.20 10.26
CA ASP A 54 -0.43 -5.58 9.85
C ASP A 54 -1.92 -5.77 9.55
N TRP A 55 -2.78 -5.12 10.34
CA TRP A 55 -4.23 -5.19 10.17
C TRP A 55 -4.68 -4.71 8.78
N ALA A 56 -4.01 -3.72 8.20
CA ALA A 56 -4.32 -3.23 6.87
C ALA A 56 -3.79 -4.18 5.79
N ALA A 57 -2.66 -4.83 6.06
CA ALA A 57 -2.07 -5.81 5.18
C ALA A 57 -2.95 -7.07 5.06
N ASP A 58 -3.69 -7.43 6.11
CA ASP A 58 -4.64 -8.54 6.12
C ASP A 58 -5.92 -8.26 5.31
N LEU A 59 -6.23 -6.99 5.03
CA LEU A 59 -7.39 -6.60 4.21
C LEU A 59 -7.12 -6.62 2.71
N ILE A 60 -5.85 -6.63 2.29
CA ILE A 60 -5.45 -6.58 0.88
C ILE A 60 -6.03 -7.73 0.03
N PRO A 61 -6.05 -8.99 0.48
CA PRO A 61 -6.65 -10.09 -0.28
C PRO A 61 -8.13 -9.86 -0.63
N ASP A 62 -8.84 -9.07 0.20
CA ASP A 62 -10.25 -8.74 0.01
C ASP A 62 -10.47 -7.42 -0.77
N LEU A 63 -9.40 -6.73 -1.17
CA LEU A 63 -9.48 -5.50 -1.98
C LEU A 63 -9.72 -5.83 -3.46
N THR A 64 -10.99 -6.01 -3.82
CA THR A 64 -11.44 -6.21 -5.21
C THR A 64 -11.30 -4.98 -6.13
N ASN A 65 -10.85 -3.84 -5.59
CA ASN A 65 -10.68 -2.57 -6.31
C ASN A 65 -9.23 -2.29 -6.74
N LEU A 66 -8.30 -3.25 -6.60
CA LEU A 66 -6.96 -3.11 -7.17
C LEU A 66 -7.07 -3.17 -8.70
N ALA A 67 -7.15 -1.99 -9.31
CA ALA A 67 -7.12 -1.86 -10.75
C ALA A 67 -5.80 -2.44 -11.27
N THR A 68 -5.84 -3.65 -11.81
CA THR A 68 -4.76 -4.20 -12.62
C THR A 68 -4.90 -3.59 -14.01
N GLU A 69 -4.64 -2.29 -14.14
CA GLU A 69 -4.56 -1.63 -15.44
C GLU A 69 -3.23 -2.00 -16.11
N SER A 70 -3.11 -3.25 -16.53
CA SER A 70 -2.35 -3.55 -17.75
C SER A 70 -3.26 -3.20 -18.93
N GLU A 71 -3.41 -1.91 -19.18
CA GLU A 71 -4.07 -1.41 -20.38
C GLU A 71 -3.16 -1.71 -21.57
N THR A 72 -3.45 -2.82 -22.25
CA THR A 72 -2.93 -3.16 -23.57
C THR A 72 -3.26 -2.02 -24.53
N LEU A 73 -2.27 -1.18 -24.84
CA LEU A 73 -2.36 -0.19 -25.91
C LEU A 73 -2.62 -0.90 -27.26
N PRO A 74 -3.57 -0.41 -28.08
CA PRO A 74 -3.76 -0.94 -29.43
C PRO A 74 -2.59 -0.48 -30.34
N PRO A 75 -2.10 -1.34 -31.27
CA PRO A 75 -1.13 -0.91 -32.26
C PRO A 75 -1.79 0.04 -33.29
N THR A 76 -1.11 1.14 -33.59
CA THR A 76 -1.49 2.17 -34.57
C THR A 76 -1.47 1.66 -36.01
#